data_AF-A0A7X5E3A6-F1
#
_entry.id   AF-A0A7X5E3A6-F1
#
_cell.length_a   1.000
_cell.length_b   1.000
_cell.length_c   1.000
_cell.angle_alpha   90.00
_cell.angle_beta   90.00
_cell.angle_gamma   90.00
#
_symmetry.space_group_name_H-M   'P 1'
#
loop_
_entity.id
_entity.type
_entity.pdbx_description
1 polymer ?
#
loop_
_entity_poly.entity_id
_entity_poly.type
_entity_poly.pdbx_seq_one_letter_code
_entity_poly.pdbx_strand_id
1 'polypeptide(L)'
;QLEALRGPQGETGARGAQGPPGEKGDPGERGPQGEKGNTGEGFRLADQFDSFAELEAAVPEPEAGSAYGVGTAPPYDVYIYSPSKGWVNHGPLQGAKGDPGPQGEIGEQGPQGIPGEPGPQGPTGERGAAFTYSDFTAEQLEGLRGPQGVQGDPGTGDVSGVLFTVGLPAEGWENGAQAVHDTRFDAAGRFAYVVSPDGASFAGYTENGVHAVEVTDGNRLVFSAESAPAENLTVHILRLEVPENGEDF
;
A
#
# COMPACT_ATOMS: atom_id res chain seq x y z
N GLN A 1 -63.72 5.11 15.97
CA GLN A 1 -63.04 6.16 15.17
C GLN A 1 -61.55 5.83 15.19
N LEU A 2 -61.00 5.31 14.09
CA LEU A 2 -59.55 5.23 13.96
C LEU A 2 -59.09 6.59 13.47
N GLU A 3 -58.35 7.29 14.34
CA GLU A 3 -57.60 8.49 13.99
C GLU A 3 -56.74 8.18 12.75
N ALA A 4 -56.90 9.00 11.71
CA ALA A 4 -56.12 8.88 10.49
C ALA A 4 -54.62 8.96 10.85
N LEU A 5 -53.90 7.84 10.72
CA LEU A 5 -52.44 7.86 10.79
C LEU A 5 -51.94 8.59 9.53
N ARG A 6 -51.72 9.89 9.70
CA ARG A 6 -51.08 10.72 8.69
C ARG A 6 -49.64 10.22 8.52
N GLY A 7 -49.18 10.06 7.28
CA GLY A 7 -47.78 9.73 7.04
C GLY A 7 -46.87 10.77 7.73
N PRO A 8 -45.74 10.35 8.32
CA PRO A 8 -44.78 11.29 8.87
C PRO A 8 -44.32 12.25 7.75
N GLN A 9 -43.93 13.46 8.13
CA GLN A 9 -43.25 14.36 7.20
C GLN A 9 -42.00 13.64 6.67
N GLY A 10 -41.75 13.73 5.35
CA GLY A 10 -40.56 13.12 4.78
C GLY A 10 -39.31 13.69 5.44
N GLU A 11 -38.31 12.85 5.70
CA GLU A 11 -37.08 13.30 6.33
C GLU A 11 -36.43 14.41 5.50
N THR A 12 -35.72 15.33 6.17
CA THR A 12 -34.94 16.34 5.46
C THR A 12 -33.87 15.64 4.63
N GLY A 13 -33.79 15.98 3.34
CA GLY A 13 -32.79 15.39 2.45
C GLY A 13 -31.38 15.54 3.01
N ALA A 14 -30.55 14.50 2.84
CA ALA A 14 -29.17 14.51 3.32
C ALA A 14 -28.42 15.74 2.80
N ARG A 15 -27.46 16.23 3.59
CA ARG A 15 -26.56 17.29 3.14
C ARG A 15 -25.82 16.83 1.88
N GLY A 16 -25.74 17.70 0.88
CA GLY A 16 -24.97 17.40 -0.33
C GLY A 16 -23.52 17.03 0.01
N ALA A 17 -22.94 16.11 -0.75
CA ALA A 17 -21.56 15.71 -0.56
C ALA A 17 -20.61 16.92 -0.59
N GLN A 18 -19.52 16.83 0.17
CA GLN A 18 -18.43 17.78 0.07
C GLN A 18 -17.91 17.84 -1.38
N GLY A 19 -17.74 19.06 -1.88
CA GLY A 19 -17.09 19.25 -3.18
C GLY A 19 -15.68 18.67 -3.17
N PRO A 20 -15.17 18.19 -4.32
CA PRO A 20 -13.83 17.62 -4.38
C PRO A 20 -12.77 18.64 -3.92
N PRO A 21 -11.64 18.18 -3.35
CA PRO A 21 -10.47 19.03 -3.13
C PRO A 21 -10.11 19.81 -4.39
N GLY A 22 -9.72 21.07 -4.21
CA GLY A 22 -9.21 21.87 -5.32
C GLY A 22 -7.99 21.23 -5.96
N GLU A 23 -7.75 21.52 -7.24
CA GLU A 23 -6.57 21.01 -7.93
C GLU A 23 -5.29 21.44 -7.23
N LYS A 24 -4.25 20.62 -7.34
CA LYS A 24 -2.95 20.96 -6.80
C LYS A 24 -2.36 22.11 -7.62
N GLY A 25 -1.74 23.08 -6.96
CA GLY A 25 -1.14 24.22 -7.64
C GLY A 25 -0.09 23.79 -8.68
N ASP A 26 0.25 24.67 -9.62
CA ASP A 26 1.31 24.37 -10.59
C ASP A 26 2.67 24.17 -9.88
N PRO A 27 3.59 23.37 -10.47
CA PRO A 27 4.98 23.33 -10.03
C PRO A 27 5.59 24.73 -10.01
N GLY A 28 6.43 25.01 -9.01
CA GLY A 28 7.14 26.28 -8.95
C GLY A 28 8.06 26.48 -10.16
N GLU A 29 8.36 27.73 -10.50
CA GLU A 29 9.31 28.02 -11.58
C GLU A 29 10.66 27.33 -11.31
N ARG A 30 11.35 26.94 -12.39
CA ARG A 30 12.67 26.34 -12.26
C ARG A 30 13.64 27.37 -11.70
N GLY A 31 14.46 26.96 -10.72
CA GLY A 31 15.49 27.83 -10.15
C GLY A 31 16.44 28.39 -11.22
N PRO A 32 17.09 29.55 -10.96
CA PRO A 32 18.04 30.13 -11.90
C PRO A 32 19.20 29.17 -12.16
N GLN A 33 19.89 29.38 -13.29
CA GLN A 33 21.14 28.68 -13.57
C GLN A 33 22.20 29.06 -12.54
N GLY A 34 22.95 28.06 -12.03
CA GLY A 34 24.05 28.31 -11.11
C GLY A 34 25.10 29.24 -11.72
N GLU A 35 25.76 30.04 -10.88
CA GLU A 35 26.84 30.92 -11.32
C GLU A 35 27.94 30.11 -12.03
N LYS A 36 28.63 30.77 -12.97
CA LYS A 36 29.71 30.12 -13.69
C LYS A 36 30.85 29.81 -12.73
N GLY A 37 31.38 28.59 -12.79
CA GLY A 37 32.52 28.20 -11.97
C GLY A 37 33.72 29.13 -12.16
N ASN A 38 34.45 29.38 -11.07
CA ASN A 38 35.71 30.11 -11.13
C ASN A 38 36.67 29.41 -12.10
N THR A 39 37.49 30.20 -12.77
CA THR A 39 38.62 29.66 -13.53
C THR A 39 39.49 28.80 -12.61
N GLY A 40 39.86 27.59 -13.05
CA GLY A 40 40.75 26.72 -12.30
C GLY A 40 42.12 27.35 -12.04
N GLU A 41 42.73 27.05 -10.89
CA GLU A 41 44.12 27.44 -10.61
C GLU A 41 45.04 26.88 -11.71
N GLY A 42 45.89 27.74 -12.27
CA GLY A 42 46.82 27.37 -13.35
C GLY A 42 47.79 26.24 -12.94
N PHE A 43 48.31 25.55 -13.95
CA PHE A 43 49.36 24.53 -13.83
C PHE A 43 50.55 25.08 -13.01
N ARG A 44 51.04 24.33 -12.01
CA ARG A 44 52.28 24.70 -11.29
C ARG A 44 53.49 24.29 -12.15
N LEU A 45 54.19 25.28 -12.71
CA LEU A 45 55.46 25.05 -13.41
C LEU A 45 56.56 24.68 -12.40
N ALA A 46 57.55 23.92 -12.87
CA ALA A 46 58.63 23.38 -12.03
C ALA A 46 59.48 24.47 -11.35
N ASP A 47 59.62 25.64 -12.00
CA ASP A 47 60.24 26.86 -11.48
C ASP A 47 59.47 28.12 -11.96
N GLN A 48 59.43 29.16 -11.12
CA GLN A 48 58.76 30.43 -11.37
C GLN A 48 59.74 31.59 -11.11
N PHE A 49 59.72 32.59 -11.98
CA PHE A 49 60.52 33.82 -11.85
C PHE A 49 59.64 35.07 -11.81
N ASP A 50 60.05 36.08 -11.05
CA ASP A 50 59.29 37.33 -10.92
C ASP A 50 59.38 38.18 -12.20
N SER A 51 60.43 37.96 -13.00
CA SER A 51 60.63 38.66 -14.27
C SER A 51 61.37 37.82 -15.32
N PHE A 52 61.21 38.17 -16.58
CA PHE A 52 61.92 37.54 -17.70
C PHE A 52 63.45 37.68 -17.57
N ALA A 53 63.93 38.83 -17.09
CA ALA A 53 65.36 39.05 -16.89
C ALA A 53 65.95 38.09 -15.84
N GLU A 54 65.18 37.72 -14.83
CA GLU A 54 65.59 36.76 -13.81
C GLU A 54 65.64 35.33 -14.39
N LEU A 55 64.64 34.95 -15.19
CA LEU A 55 64.64 33.68 -15.93
C LEU A 55 65.89 33.54 -16.82
N GLU A 56 66.21 34.55 -17.63
CA GLU A 56 67.38 34.52 -18.51
C GLU A 56 68.70 34.39 -17.74
N ALA A 57 68.80 35.05 -16.58
CA ALA A 57 69.97 34.96 -15.72
C ALA A 57 70.10 33.60 -15.02
N ALA A 58 68.96 33.01 -14.62
CA ALA A 58 68.92 31.75 -13.91
C ALA A 58 69.11 30.52 -14.81
N VAL A 59 68.73 30.61 -16.09
CA VAL A 59 68.78 29.50 -17.06
C VAL A 59 69.58 29.89 -18.31
N PRO A 60 70.92 29.97 -18.22
CA PRO A 60 71.76 30.38 -19.34
C PRO A 60 71.84 29.34 -20.47
N GLU A 61 71.53 28.07 -20.20
CA GLU A 61 71.55 26.96 -21.16
C GLU A 61 70.22 26.17 -21.14
N PRO A 62 69.12 26.72 -21.70
CA PRO A 62 67.83 26.06 -21.68
C PRO A 62 67.75 24.88 -22.67
N GLU A 63 67.11 23.79 -22.25
CA GLU A 63 66.80 22.68 -23.14
C GLU A 63 65.64 23.05 -24.08
N ALA A 64 65.70 22.51 -25.31
CA ALA A 64 64.64 22.71 -26.29
C ALA A 64 63.31 22.12 -25.80
N GLY A 65 62.26 22.93 -25.77
CA GLY A 65 60.93 22.51 -25.32
C GLY A 65 60.66 22.67 -23.83
N SER A 66 61.61 23.15 -23.03
CA SER A 66 61.35 23.53 -21.64
C SER A 66 60.39 24.72 -21.57
N ALA A 67 59.49 24.70 -20.58
CA ALA A 67 58.51 25.75 -20.31
C ALA A 67 58.70 26.34 -18.91
N TYR A 68 58.60 27.67 -18.78
CA TYR A 68 58.77 28.40 -17.53
C TYR A 68 57.69 29.46 -17.34
N GLY A 69 57.28 29.66 -16.09
CA GLY A 69 56.28 30.65 -15.71
C GLY A 69 56.96 31.95 -15.29
N VAL A 70 56.51 33.07 -15.84
CA VAL A 70 57.01 34.41 -15.50
C VAL A 70 55.87 35.28 -15.00
N GLY A 71 56.06 35.93 -13.86
CA GLY A 71 55.12 36.89 -13.29
C GLY A 71 55.01 36.80 -11.77
N THR A 72 54.56 37.89 -11.15
CA THR A 72 54.48 38.04 -9.69
C THR A 72 53.13 37.61 -9.10
N ALA A 73 52.12 37.33 -9.94
CA ALA A 73 50.81 36.85 -9.54
C ALA A 73 50.16 36.01 -10.65
N PRO A 74 49.32 35.01 -10.32
CA PRO A 74 48.56 34.25 -11.32
C PRO A 74 47.55 35.11 -12.11
N PRO A 75 47.23 34.75 -13.38
CA PRO A 75 47.88 33.69 -14.16
C PRO A 75 49.26 34.14 -14.66
N TYR A 76 50.24 33.24 -14.60
CA TYR A 76 51.60 33.49 -15.08
C TYR A 76 51.69 33.36 -16.60
N ASP A 77 52.51 34.19 -17.24
CA ASP A 77 52.87 34.04 -18.64
C ASP A 77 53.79 32.83 -18.82
N VAL A 78 53.54 32.03 -19.86
CA VAL A 78 54.35 30.84 -20.16
C VAL A 78 55.33 31.14 -21.29
N TYR A 79 56.61 30.97 -21.00
CA TYR A 79 57.70 31.05 -21.97
C TYR A 79 58.19 29.66 -22.33
N ILE A 80 58.31 29.35 -23.63
CA ILE A 80 58.86 28.09 -24.13
C ILE A 80 60.13 28.38 -24.93
N TYR A 81 61.22 27.69 -24.61
CA TYR A 81 62.47 27.84 -25.35
C TYR A 81 62.49 26.96 -26.60
N SER A 82 62.92 27.54 -27.72
CA SER A 82 63.26 26.82 -28.93
C SER A 82 64.62 27.26 -29.49
N PRO A 83 65.48 26.33 -29.95
CA PRO A 83 66.77 26.69 -30.53
C PRO A 83 66.68 27.59 -31.77
N SER A 84 65.54 27.55 -32.49
CA SER A 84 65.34 28.30 -33.73
C SER A 84 64.73 29.68 -33.55
N LYS A 85 63.97 29.92 -32.46
CA LYS A 85 63.26 31.19 -32.23
C LYS A 85 63.63 31.85 -30.89
N GLY A 86 64.45 31.21 -30.08
CA GLY A 86 64.69 31.63 -28.69
C GLY A 86 63.45 31.43 -27.82
N TRP A 87 63.33 32.25 -26.78
CA TRP A 87 62.17 32.30 -25.90
C TRP A 87 60.93 32.83 -26.62
N VAL A 88 59.84 32.05 -26.59
CA VAL A 88 58.54 32.46 -27.13
C VAL A 88 57.55 32.62 -25.98
N ASN A 89 56.97 33.82 -25.83
CA ASN A 89 55.88 34.06 -24.88
C ASN A 89 54.56 33.52 -25.47
N HIS A 90 53.91 32.62 -24.75
CA HIS A 90 52.62 32.01 -25.09
C HIS A 90 51.43 32.62 -24.32
N GLY A 91 51.67 33.68 -23.55
CA GLY A 91 50.68 34.37 -22.74
C GLY A 91 50.30 33.62 -21.46
N PRO A 92 49.27 34.10 -20.75
CA PRO A 92 48.88 33.52 -19.47
C PRO A 92 48.21 32.16 -19.66
N LEU A 93 48.64 31.15 -18.89
CA LEU A 93 47.95 29.86 -18.87
C LEU A 93 46.73 29.94 -17.96
N GLN A 94 45.60 30.35 -18.52
CA GLN A 94 44.32 30.36 -17.83
C GLN A 94 43.56 29.04 -18.10
N GLY A 95 43.13 28.34 -17.05
CA GLY A 95 42.25 27.18 -17.20
C GLY A 95 40.97 27.55 -17.95
N ALA A 96 40.36 26.60 -18.66
CA ALA A 96 39.06 26.83 -19.26
C ALA A 96 38.08 27.34 -18.18
N LYS A 97 37.31 28.39 -18.48
CA LYS A 97 36.29 28.89 -17.55
C LYS A 97 35.31 27.75 -17.30
N GLY A 98 35.14 27.33 -16.04
CA GLY A 98 34.31 26.18 -15.69
C GLY A 98 32.90 26.31 -16.27
N ASP A 99 32.26 25.19 -16.59
CA ASP A 99 30.91 25.23 -17.15
C ASP A 99 29.93 25.95 -16.21
N PRO A 100 28.87 26.58 -16.75
CA PRO A 100 27.79 27.07 -15.91
C PRO A 100 27.28 25.98 -14.97
N GLY A 101 26.91 26.34 -13.73
CA GLY A 101 26.31 25.39 -12.80
C GLY A 101 25.01 24.79 -13.36
N PRO A 102 24.58 23.61 -12.84
CA PRO A 102 23.29 23.04 -13.21
C PRO A 102 22.17 24.04 -12.92
N GLN A 103 21.10 23.96 -13.69
CA GLN A 103 19.91 24.75 -13.40
C GLN A 103 19.28 24.26 -12.09
N GLY A 104 18.78 25.19 -11.27
CA GLY A 104 18.11 24.85 -10.02
C GLY A 104 16.93 23.89 -10.22
N GLU A 105 16.56 23.16 -9.18
CA GLU A 105 15.43 22.24 -9.23
C GLU A 105 14.11 22.99 -9.49
N ILE A 106 13.12 22.27 -10.03
CA ILE A 106 11.76 22.79 -10.17
C ILE A 106 11.18 22.93 -8.76
N GLY A 107 10.60 24.09 -8.45
CA GLY A 107 10.01 24.33 -7.13
C GLY A 107 8.91 23.31 -6.81
N GLU A 108 8.76 22.99 -5.52
CA GLU A 108 7.72 22.07 -5.09
C GLU A 108 6.35 22.51 -5.61
N GLN A 109 5.56 21.53 -6.02
CA GLN A 109 4.21 21.79 -6.47
C GLN A 109 3.37 22.32 -5.31
N GLY A 110 2.58 23.38 -5.56
CA GLY A 110 1.77 24.04 -4.54
C GLY A 110 0.84 23.07 -3.78
N PRO A 111 0.38 23.44 -2.57
CA PRO A 111 -0.52 22.58 -1.79
C PRO A 111 -1.83 22.32 -2.54
N GLN A 112 -2.46 21.19 -2.24
CA GLN A 112 -3.79 20.88 -2.76
C GLN A 112 -4.81 21.91 -2.25
N GLY A 113 -5.71 22.38 -3.11
CA GLY A 113 -6.77 23.29 -2.71
C GLY A 113 -7.68 22.69 -1.65
N ILE A 114 -8.22 23.54 -0.76
CA ILE A 114 -9.14 23.07 0.29
C ILE A 114 -10.38 22.39 -0.33
N PRO A 115 -10.89 21.31 0.28
CA PRO A 115 -12.16 20.71 -0.13
C PRO A 115 -13.29 21.74 -0.17
N GLY A 116 -14.15 21.63 -1.19
CA GLY A 116 -15.30 22.51 -1.33
C GLY A 116 -16.22 22.44 -0.12
N GLU A 117 -17.00 23.50 0.13
CA GLU A 117 -18.00 23.44 1.21
C GLU A 117 -19.04 22.34 0.90
N PRO A 118 -19.49 21.57 1.89
CA PRO A 118 -20.51 20.58 1.65
C PRO A 118 -21.83 21.24 1.24
N GLY A 119 -22.47 20.65 0.23
CA GLY A 119 -23.62 21.22 -0.45
C GLY A 119 -24.79 21.55 0.49
N PRO A 120 -25.75 22.36 0.03
CA PRO A 120 -26.92 22.70 0.83
C PRO A 120 -27.69 21.44 1.22
N GLN A 121 -28.35 21.49 2.36
CA GLN A 121 -29.26 20.42 2.78
C GLN A 121 -30.46 20.36 1.83
N GLY A 122 -30.87 19.14 1.47
CA GLY A 122 -32.05 18.95 0.61
C GLY A 122 -33.32 19.48 1.27
N PRO A 123 -34.33 19.92 0.48
CA PRO A 123 -35.60 20.34 1.04
C PRO A 123 -36.24 19.19 1.83
N THR A 124 -37.04 19.53 2.84
CA THR A 124 -37.78 18.53 3.59
C THR A 124 -38.93 17.99 2.73
N GLY A 125 -39.08 16.67 2.67
CA GLY A 125 -40.09 16.02 1.83
C GLY A 125 -41.51 16.44 2.20
N GLU A 126 -42.37 16.56 1.20
CA GLU A 126 -43.80 16.81 1.42
C GLU A 126 -44.41 15.66 2.23
N ARG A 127 -45.38 15.99 3.09
CA ARG A 127 -46.06 15.01 3.93
C ARG A 127 -46.92 14.09 3.07
N GLY A 128 -46.71 12.79 3.17
CA GLY A 128 -47.49 11.79 2.44
C GLY A 128 -48.99 11.82 2.77
N ALA A 129 -49.82 11.47 1.79
CA ALA A 129 -51.25 11.24 2.00
C ALA A 129 -51.47 10.14 3.06
N ALA A 130 -52.54 10.25 3.85
CA ALA A 130 -52.86 9.25 4.85
C ALA A 130 -53.24 7.92 4.18
N PHE A 131 -52.59 6.82 4.57
CA PHE A 131 -52.96 5.48 4.11
C PHE A 131 -54.24 5.02 4.82
N THR A 132 -55.12 4.40 4.07
CA THR A 132 -56.35 3.76 4.52
C THR A 132 -56.26 2.27 4.20
N TYR A 133 -56.91 1.41 5.00
CA TYR A 133 -56.93 -0.03 4.74
C TYR A 133 -57.52 -0.38 3.35
N SER A 134 -58.32 0.53 2.81
CA SER A 134 -58.88 0.50 1.45
C SER A 134 -57.88 0.78 0.33
N ASP A 135 -56.67 1.24 0.63
CA ASP A 135 -55.62 1.47 -0.36
C ASP A 135 -54.87 0.17 -0.72
N PHE A 136 -55.13 -0.93 -0.01
CA PHE A 136 -54.56 -2.26 -0.29
C PHE A 136 -55.56 -3.15 -1.05
N THR A 137 -55.10 -3.80 -2.11
CA THR A 137 -55.84 -4.90 -2.74
C THR A 137 -55.69 -6.18 -1.92
N ALA A 138 -56.62 -7.12 -2.08
CA ALA A 138 -56.55 -8.42 -1.41
C ALA A 138 -55.27 -9.18 -1.78
N GLU A 139 -54.78 -9.08 -3.01
CA GLU A 139 -53.50 -9.67 -3.43
C GLU A 139 -52.28 -9.03 -2.74
N GLN A 140 -52.30 -7.71 -2.46
CA GLN A 140 -51.20 -7.03 -1.77
C GLN A 140 -51.09 -7.47 -0.30
N LEU A 141 -52.23 -7.76 0.33
CA LEU A 141 -52.29 -8.34 1.68
C LEU A 141 -51.79 -9.79 1.71
N GLU A 142 -52.04 -10.56 0.66
CA GLU A 142 -51.58 -11.94 0.54
C GLU A 142 -50.07 -12.01 0.19
N GLY A 143 -49.56 -11.04 -0.56
CA GLY A 143 -48.12 -10.88 -0.85
C GLY A 143 -47.25 -10.45 0.34
N LEU A 144 -47.83 -9.96 1.44
CA LEU A 144 -47.11 -9.74 2.70
C LEU A 144 -46.81 -11.07 3.43
N ARG A 145 -47.47 -12.17 3.05
CA ARG A 145 -47.14 -13.51 3.52
C ARG A 145 -45.99 -14.04 2.65
N GLY A 146 -44.77 -14.03 3.21
CA GLY A 146 -43.58 -14.48 2.49
C GLY A 146 -43.72 -15.91 1.94
N PRO A 147 -43.12 -16.22 0.78
CA PRO A 147 -43.11 -17.57 0.25
C PRO A 147 -42.41 -18.51 1.24
N GLN A 148 -42.91 -19.74 1.37
CA GLN A 148 -42.16 -20.79 2.05
C GLN A 148 -40.84 -21.01 1.29
N GLY A 149 -39.70 -20.95 1.98
CA GLY A 149 -38.37 -20.97 1.37
C GLY A 149 -38.18 -22.18 0.46
N VAL A 150 -37.61 -21.96 -0.73
CA VAL A 150 -37.24 -23.03 -1.64
C VAL A 150 -35.99 -23.75 -1.11
N GLN A 151 -36.01 -25.09 -1.15
CA GLN A 151 -34.81 -25.90 -0.96
C GLN A 151 -33.85 -25.64 -2.13
N GLY A 152 -32.59 -25.31 -1.86
CA GLY A 152 -31.61 -24.94 -2.89
C GLY A 152 -31.21 -26.09 -3.81
N ASP A 153 -30.96 -25.79 -5.09
CA ASP A 153 -30.49 -26.75 -6.09
C ASP A 153 -29.03 -27.18 -5.86
N PRO A 154 -28.62 -28.41 -6.27
CA PRO A 154 -27.25 -28.89 -6.11
C PRO A 154 -26.25 -28.12 -7.00
N GLY A 155 -25.13 -27.69 -6.42
CA GLY A 155 -24.03 -27.08 -7.15
C GLY A 155 -23.31 -28.08 -8.06
N THR A 156 -23.02 -27.66 -9.29
CA THR A 156 -22.22 -28.41 -10.27
C THR A 156 -20.73 -28.22 -10.01
N GLY A 157 -20.08 -29.26 -9.51
CA GLY A 157 -18.63 -29.34 -9.26
C GLY A 157 -18.39 -30.41 -8.20
N ASP A 158 -17.95 -31.61 -8.62
CA ASP A 158 -17.88 -32.82 -7.79
C ASP A 158 -16.74 -32.75 -6.75
N VAL A 159 -16.88 -31.88 -5.75
CA VAL A 159 -16.32 -32.13 -4.42
C VAL A 159 -17.51 -32.58 -3.58
N SER A 160 -17.68 -33.89 -3.44
CA SER A 160 -18.70 -34.47 -2.56
C SER A 160 -18.37 -34.09 -1.12
N GLY A 161 -19.06 -33.06 -0.64
CA GLY A 161 -18.88 -32.47 0.69
C GLY A 161 -20.09 -32.72 1.57
N VAL A 162 -19.91 -33.30 2.75
CA VAL A 162 -20.97 -33.44 3.76
C VAL A 162 -20.77 -32.35 4.80
N LEU A 163 -21.67 -31.36 4.82
CA LEU A 163 -21.74 -30.37 5.91
C LEU A 163 -22.62 -30.89 7.03
N PHE A 164 -22.10 -30.85 8.25
CA PHE A 164 -22.87 -31.18 9.44
C PHE A 164 -22.41 -30.39 10.66
N THR A 165 -23.24 -30.40 11.69
CA THR A 165 -22.93 -29.76 12.96
C THR A 165 -22.65 -30.82 14.01
N VAL A 166 -21.64 -30.56 14.85
CA VAL A 166 -21.41 -31.30 16.09
C VAL A 166 -21.36 -30.34 17.27
N GLY A 167 -21.77 -30.82 18.44
CA GLY A 167 -21.66 -30.09 19.69
C GLY A 167 -20.36 -30.41 20.40
N LEU A 168 -19.76 -29.42 21.04
CA LEU A 168 -18.69 -29.57 22.02
C LEU A 168 -19.25 -29.18 23.39
N PRO A 169 -19.70 -30.15 24.19
CA PRO A 169 -20.07 -29.89 25.57
C PRO A 169 -18.96 -29.18 26.35
N ALA A 170 -19.34 -28.31 27.28
CA ALA A 170 -18.42 -27.69 28.25
C ALA A 170 -17.79 -28.74 29.20
N GLU A 171 -18.49 -29.85 29.41
CA GLU A 171 -18.02 -30.99 30.20
C GLU A 171 -17.30 -32.01 29.32
N GLY A 172 -16.41 -32.82 29.91
CA GLY A 172 -15.74 -33.92 29.20
C GLY A 172 -14.41 -33.57 28.49
N TRP A 173 -13.87 -32.36 28.74
CA TRP A 173 -12.50 -32.02 28.36
C TRP A 173 -11.50 -32.67 29.32
N GLU A 174 -10.66 -33.57 28.82
CA GLU A 174 -9.59 -34.23 29.56
C GLU A 174 -8.23 -33.80 29.01
N ASN A 175 -7.36 -33.26 29.87
CA ASN A 175 -6.04 -32.73 29.48
C ASN A 175 -6.08 -31.76 28.28
N GLY A 176 -7.13 -30.94 28.20
CA GLY A 176 -7.30 -29.96 27.12
C GLY A 176 -7.84 -30.56 25.80
N ALA A 177 -8.27 -31.83 25.79
CA ALA A 177 -8.83 -32.47 24.61
C ALA A 177 -10.25 -33.01 24.86
N GLN A 178 -11.08 -32.98 23.83
CA GLN A 178 -12.39 -33.64 23.82
C GLN A 178 -12.59 -34.38 22.49
N ALA A 179 -12.99 -35.65 22.56
CA ALA A 179 -13.30 -36.47 21.39
C ALA A 179 -14.80 -36.43 21.11
N VAL A 180 -15.17 -36.01 19.90
CA VAL A 180 -16.56 -36.00 19.44
C VAL A 180 -16.80 -37.20 18.54
N HIS A 181 -17.76 -38.03 18.94
CA HIS A 181 -18.18 -39.19 18.16
C HIS A 181 -19.35 -38.80 17.25
N ASP A 182 -19.21 -39.08 15.97
CA ASP A 182 -20.28 -38.92 15.00
C ASP A 182 -20.09 -39.94 13.88
N THR A 183 -21.15 -40.66 13.51
CA THR A 183 -21.09 -41.67 12.45
C THR A 183 -20.71 -41.10 11.08
N ARG A 184 -20.73 -39.77 10.92
CA ARG A 184 -20.31 -39.05 9.70
C ARG A 184 -18.81 -38.80 9.63
N PHE A 185 -18.08 -38.90 10.74
CA PHE A 185 -16.64 -39.11 10.68
C PHE A 185 -16.42 -40.53 10.17
N ASP A 186 -15.72 -40.69 9.06
CA ASP A 186 -15.48 -42.00 8.46
C ASP A 186 -13.97 -42.22 8.42
N ALA A 187 -13.50 -43.23 9.15
CA ALA A 187 -12.08 -43.57 9.23
C ALA A 187 -11.59 -44.40 8.03
N ALA A 188 -12.50 -44.91 7.18
CA ALA A 188 -12.15 -45.80 6.08
C ALA A 188 -11.73 -45.05 4.79
N GLY A 189 -12.05 -43.77 4.66
CA GLY A 189 -11.71 -42.93 3.51
C GLY A 189 -10.72 -41.81 3.83
N ARG A 190 -10.15 -41.18 2.79
CA ARG A 190 -9.38 -39.93 2.94
C ARG A 190 -10.31 -38.75 2.81
N PHE A 191 -10.42 -37.95 3.87
CA PHE A 191 -11.25 -36.76 3.90
C PHE A 191 -10.46 -35.55 4.40
N ALA A 192 -10.76 -34.38 3.86
CA ALA A 192 -10.38 -33.10 4.43
C ALA A 192 -11.54 -32.58 5.28
N TYR A 193 -11.24 -32.04 6.46
CA TYR A 193 -12.25 -31.48 7.35
C TYR A 193 -12.00 -29.99 7.51
N VAL A 194 -12.95 -29.18 7.07
CA VAL A 194 -12.99 -27.75 7.40
C VAL A 194 -13.89 -27.59 8.61
N VAL A 195 -13.35 -26.99 9.66
CA VAL A 195 -14.00 -26.85 10.96
C VAL A 195 -14.14 -25.37 11.28
N SER A 196 -15.36 -24.94 11.56
CA SER A 196 -15.63 -23.57 12.00
C SER A 196 -16.71 -23.56 13.09
N PRO A 197 -16.62 -22.68 14.09
CA PRO A 197 -17.72 -22.48 15.03
C PRO A 197 -18.92 -21.80 14.35
N ASP A 198 -20.11 -22.00 14.90
CA ASP A 198 -21.25 -21.15 14.55
C ASP A 198 -21.10 -19.73 15.13
N GLY A 199 -21.97 -18.81 14.72
CA GLY A 199 -21.88 -17.41 15.14
C GLY A 199 -21.99 -17.20 16.66
N ALA A 200 -22.77 -18.05 17.36
CA ALA A 200 -22.93 -17.97 18.81
C ALA A 200 -21.70 -18.52 19.56
N SER A 201 -21.05 -19.53 18.98
CA SER A 201 -19.92 -20.24 19.59
C SER A 201 -18.57 -19.65 19.20
N PHE A 202 -18.52 -18.69 18.27
CA PHE A 202 -17.27 -18.11 17.75
C PHE A 202 -16.36 -17.59 18.86
N ALA A 203 -16.89 -16.75 19.77
CA ALA A 203 -16.10 -16.20 20.87
C ALA A 203 -15.55 -17.31 21.77
N GLY A 204 -16.41 -18.23 22.22
CA GLY A 204 -16.00 -19.35 23.06
C GLY A 204 -15.00 -20.30 22.37
N TYR A 205 -15.12 -20.51 21.06
CA TYR A 205 -14.20 -21.33 20.29
C TYR A 205 -12.82 -20.67 20.16
N THR A 206 -12.78 -19.37 19.81
CA THR A 206 -11.52 -18.64 19.58
C THR A 206 -10.81 -18.29 20.88
N GLU A 207 -11.52 -17.80 21.90
CA GLU A 207 -10.92 -17.36 23.17
C GLU A 207 -10.33 -18.53 23.97
N ASN A 208 -10.92 -19.72 23.84
CA ASN A 208 -10.43 -20.94 24.50
C ASN A 208 -9.38 -21.69 23.66
N GLY A 209 -9.00 -21.16 22.49
CA GLY A 209 -7.98 -21.77 21.61
C GLY A 209 -8.40 -23.10 21.01
N VAL A 210 -9.71 -23.29 20.78
CA VAL A 210 -10.25 -24.57 20.30
C VAL A 210 -9.85 -24.80 18.84
N HIS A 211 -9.34 -25.97 18.52
CA HIS A 211 -9.07 -26.40 17.15
C HIS A 211 -9.20 -27.92 17.00
N ALA A 212 -9.61 -28.37 15.82
CA ALA A 212 -9.60 -29.79 15.48
C ALA A 212 -8.16 -30.26 15.24
N VAL A 213 -7.81 -31.43 15.78
CA VAL A 213 -6.45 -31.98 15.73
C VAL A 213 -6.36 -33.15 14.76
N GLU A 214 -7.12 -34.21 15.01
CA GLU A 214 -7.04 -35.44 14.22
C GLU A 214 -8.35 -36.21 14.25
N VAL A 215 -8.62 -36.90 13.14
CA VAL A 215 -9.67 -37.92 13.06
C VAL A 215 -9.01 -39.24 13.38
N THR A 216 -9.46 -39.89 14.44
CA THR A 216 -8.83 -41.14 14.91
C THR A 216 -9.70 -42.35 14.58
N ASP A 217 -9.10 -43.55 14.63
CA ASP A 217 -9.81 -44.81 14.44
C ASP A 217 -11.05 -44.89 15.35
N GLY A 218 -12.22 -45.02 14.71
CA GLY A 218 -13.51 -45.13 15.39
C GLY A 218 -14.48 -43.96 15.23
N ASN A 219 -14.47 -43.25 14.10
CA ASN A 219 -15.45 -42.22 13.74
C ASN A 219 -15.54 -41.09 14.77
N ARG A 220 -14.38 -40.58 15.20
CA ARG A 220 -14.30 -39.42 16.10
C ARG A 220 -13.32 -38.37 15.60
N LEU A 221 -13.67 -37.11 15.81
CA LEU A 221 -12.80 -35.97 15.64
C LEU A 221 -12.36 -35.46 17.02
N VAL A 222 -11.06 -35.31 17.22
CA VAL A 222 -10.48 -34.79 18.46
C VAL A 222 -10.32 -33.29 18.34
N PHE A 223 -10.85 -32.56 19.32
CA PHE A 223 -10.65 -31.14 19.50
C PHE A 223 -9.67 -30.92 20.65
N SER A 224 -8.74 -30.00 20.46
CA SER A 224 -7.85 -29.49 21.51
C SER A 224 -8.24 -28.05 21.83
N ALA A 225 -8.04 -27.64 23.08
CA ALA A 225 -8.26 -26.29 23.56
C ALA A 225 -7.16 -25.89 24.54
N GLU A 226 -6.78 -24.61 24.52
CA GLU A 226 -5.84 -24.05 25.49
C GLU A 226 -6.47 -23.95 26.88
N SER A 227 -7.79 -23.71 26.93
CA SER A 227 -8.61 -23.76 28.13
C SER A 227 -9.95 -24.42 27.83
N ALA A 228 -10.53 -25.13 28.79
CA ALA A 228 -11.83 -25.77 28.57
C ALA A 228 -12.94 -24.71 28.47
N PRO A 229 -13.74 -24.69 27.39
CA PRO A 229 -14.89 -23.79 27.27
C PRO A 229 -15.88 -23.94 28.43
N ALA A 230 -16.36 -22.80 28.94
CA ALA A 230 -17.34 -22.77 30.03
C ALA A 230 -18.78 -23.06 29.56
N GLU A 231 -19.05 -22.94 28.26
CA GLU A 231 -20.36 -23.15 27.64
C GLU A 231 -20.26 -24.17 26.50
N ASN A 232 -21.39 -24.81 26.19
CA ASN A 232 -21.46 -25.74 25.08
C ASN A 232 -21.25 -24.98 23.77
N LEU A 233 -20.29 -25.42 22.97
CA LEU A 233 -20.03 -24.86 21.66
C LEU A 233 -20.70 -25.70 20.57
N THR A 234 -21.03 -25.04 19.47
CA THR A 234 -21.57 -25.63 18.26
C THR A 234 -20.58 -25.37 17.14
N VAL A 235 -20.14 -26.44 16.47
CA VAL A 235 -19.18 -26.35 15.37
C VAL A 235 -19.73 -26.99 14.10
N HIS A 236 -19.52 -26.30 13.00
CA HIS A 236 -19.78 -26.77 11.65
C HIS A 236 -18.56 -27.53 11.13
N ILE A 237 -18.83 -28.70 10.56
CA ILE A 237 -17.87 -29.60 9.96
C ILE A 237 -18.25 -29.78 8.50
N LEU A 238 -17.40 -29.30 7.60
CA LEU A 238 -17.47 -29.64 6.19
C LEU A 238 -16.45 -30.76 5.92
N ARG A 239 -16.95 -31.97 5.73
CA ARG A 239 -16.16 -33.13 5.32
C ARG A 239 -16.10 -33.20 3.80
N LEU A 240 -14.94 -33.02 3.22
CA LEU A 240 -14.70 -33.10 1.77
C LEU A 240 -14.03 -34.44 1.45
N GLU A 241 -14.58 -35.19 0.50
CA GLU A 241 -13.93 -36.38 -0.05
C GLU A 241 -12.66 -35.99 -0.81
N VAL A 242 -11.52 -36.57 -0.43
CA VAL A 242 -10.24 -36.35 -1.12
C VAL A 242 -10.04 -37.53 -2.09
N PRO A 243 -10.11 -37.31 -3.41
CA PRO A 243 -9.93 -38.38 -4.38
C PRO A 243 -8.54 -39.03 -4.23
N GLU A 244 -8.43 -40.32 -4.54
CA GLU A 244 -7.17 -41.08 -4.38
C GLU A 244 -6.03 -40.57 -5.28
N ASN A 245 -6.36 -39.85 -6.35
CA ASN A 245 -5.40 -39.30 -7.29
C ASN A 245 -4.81 -37.99 -6.76
N GLY A 246 -3.62 -38.08 -6.16
CA GLY A 246 -2.90 -36.97 -5.56
C GLY A 246 -2.45 -35.90 -6.56
N GLU A 247 -3.30 -34.92 -6.79
CA GLU A 247 -2.85 -33.57 -7.11
C GLU A 247 -3.11 -32.69 -5.88
N ASP A 248 -2.03 -32.12 -5.36
CA ASP A 248 -1.96 -31.35 -4.12
C ASP A 248 -2.94 -30.15 -4.15
N PHE A 249 -3.68 -29.95 -3.04
CA PHE A 249 -4.33 -28.68 -2.71
C PHE A 249 -3.31 -27.70 -2.11
#